data_AF-A0A512TTT7-F1
#
_entry.id   AF-A0A512TTT7-F1
#
_cell.length_a   1.000
_cell.length_b   1.000
_cell.length_c   1.000
_cell.angle_alpha   90.00
_cell.angle_beta   90.00
_cell.angle_gamma   90.00
#
_symmetry.space_group_name_H-M   'P 1'
#
loop_
_entity.id
_entity.type
_entity.pdbx_description
1 polymer ?
#
loop_
_entity_poly.entity_id
_entity_poly.type
_entity_poly.pdbx_seq_one_letter_code
_entity_poly.pdbx_strand_id
1 'polypeptide(L)' 'MRTEKEMYSLILNVAQNDERIRAVFMNGSRTNPNAIKDIFQDYDIVYVVEETKSFREQKNWIDQFGK' A
#
# COMPACT_ATOMS: atom_id res chain seq x y z
N MET A 1 6.49 8.23 13.67
CA MET A 1 6.44 8.14 12.20
C MET A 1 7.13 6.83 11.82
N ARG A 2 6.55 6.02 10.94
CA ARG A 2 7.16 4.75 10.51
C ARG A 2 8.32 5.04 9.55
N THR A 3 9.36 4.22 9.62
CA THR A 3 10.49 4.19 8.67
C THR A 3 10.06 3.60 7.33
N GLU A 4 10.86 3.80 6.28
CA GLU A 4 10.63 3.20 4.96
C GLU A 4 10.54 1.67 5.06
N LYS A 5 11.46 1.02 5.78
CA LYS A 5 11.42 -0.44 5.99
C LYS A 5 10.12 -0.89 6.65
N GLU A 6 9.67 -0.19 7.69
CA GLU A 6 8.41 -0.49 8.36
C GLU A 6 7.20 -0.30 7.43
N MET A 7 7.22 0.73 6.57
CA MET A 7 6.18 0.94 5.56
C MET A 7 6.15 -0.16 4.51
N TYR A 8 7.29 -0.58 3.96
CA TYR A 8 7.36 -1.70 3.02
C TYR A 8 6.85 -3.00 3.65
N SER A 9 7.29 -3.30 4.88
CA SER A 9 6.81 -4.48 5.60
C SER A 9 5.30 -4.43 5.82
N LEU A 10 4.76 -3.27 6.20
CA LEU A 10 3.31 -3.10 6.37
C LEU A 10 2.56 -3.37 5.06
N ILE A 11 2.95 -2.73 3.95
CA ILE A 11 2.32 -2.88 2.63
C ILE A 11 2.34 -4.33 2.17
N LEU A 12 3.49 -5.01 2.28
CA LEU A 12 3.62 -6.41 1.88
C LEU A 12 2.77 -7.33 2.78
N ASN A 13 2.78 -7.09 4.10
CA ASN A 13 2.00 -7.89 5.04
C ASN A 13 0.49 -7.76 4.78
N VAL A 14 -0.01 -6.58 4.42
CA VAL A 14 -1.43 -6.42 4.04
C VAL A 14 -1.77 -7.31 2.84
N ALA A 15 -0.93 -7.31 1.80
CA ALA A 15 -1.14 -8.16 0.63
C ALA A 15 -1.07 -9.66 0.96
N GLN A 16 -0.12 -10.06 1.82
CA GLN A 16 0.12 -11.47 2.13
C GLN A 16 -0.94 -12.07 3.06
N ASN A 17 -1.54 -11.25 3.93
CA ASN A 17 -2.47 -11.72 4.96
C ASN A 17 -3.95 -11.66 4.52
N ASP A 18 -4.26 -11.06 3.37
CA ASP A 18 -5.62 -10.98 2.84
C ASP A 18 -5.71 -11.77 1.53
N GLU A 19 -6.32 -12.95 1.58
CA GLU A 19 -6.44 -13.87 0.44
C GLU A 19 -7.16 -13.28 -0.78
N ARG A 20 -7.94 -12.21 -0.58
CA ARG A 20 -8.64 -11.50 -1.65
C ARG A 20 -7.68 -10.66 -2.51
N ILE A 21 -6.49 -10.36 -2.00
CA ILE A 21 -5.43 -9.61 -2.68
C ILE A 21 -4.55 -10.58 -3.49
N ARG A 22 -4.45 -10.33 -4.80
CA ARG A 22 -3.71 -11.15 -5.76
C ARG A 22 -2.31 -10.63 -6.05
N ALA A 23 -2.12 -9.32 -5.96
CA ALA A 23 -0.83 -8.67 -6.12
C ALA A 23 -0.84 -7.29 -5.46
N VAL A 24 0.34 -6.78 -5.16
CA VAL A 24 0.56 -5.38 -4.76
C VAL A 24 1.69 -4.80 -5.59
N PHE A 25 1.52 -3.57 -6.05
CA PHE A 25 2.57 -2.83 -6.73
C PHE A 25 2.61 -1.38 -6.27
N MET A 26 3.81 -0.80 -6.30
CA MET A 26 4.06 0.60 -6.01
C MET A 26 4.11 1.37 -7.33
N ASN A 27 3.57 2.57 -7.33
CA ASN A 27 3.59 3.52 -8.43
C ASN A 27 4.22 4.85 -7.96
N GLY A 28 4.06 5.88 -8.79
CA GLY A 28 4.27 7.25 -8.38
C GLY A 28 5.73 7.67 -8.32
N SER A 29 6.01 8.67 -7.49
CA SER A 29 7.33 9.32 -7.48
C SER A 29 8.43 8.39 -6.95
N ARG A 30 8.10 7.46 -6.04
CA ARG A 30 9.07 6.50 -5.46
C ARG A 30 9.56 5.45 -6.45
N THR A 31 8.81 5.19 -7.52
CA THR A 31 9.22 4.27 -8.60
C THR A 31 9.84 5.00 -9.79
N ASN A 32 9.85 6.33 -9.80
CA ASN A 32 10.44 7.12 -10.88
C ASN A 32 11.91 7.43 -10.57
N PRO A 33 12.88 6.88 -11.32
CA PRO A 33 14.30 7.16 -11.10
C PRO A 33 14.69 8.63 -11.31
N ASN A 34 13.85 9.40 -12.00
CA ASN A 34 14.07 10.83 -12.26
C ASN A 34 13.41 11.76 -11.23
N ALA A 35 12.62 11.23 -10.30
CA ALA A 35 12.00 12.04 -9.26
C ALA A 35 13.03 12.43 -8.18
N ILE A 36 12.92 13.65 -7.65
CA ILE A 36 13.71 14.09 -6.51
C ILE A 36 13.30 13.25 -5.29
N LYS A 37 14.28 12.64 -4.63
CA LYS A 37 14.05 11.93 -3.38
C LYS A 37 14.02 12.92 -2.22
N ASP A 38 12.85 13.09 -1.61
CA ASP A 38 12.65 14.00 -0.50
C ASP A 38 11.63 13.47 0.53
N ILE A 39 11.42 14.26 1.57
CA ILE A 39 10.52 13.92 2.69
C ILE A 39 9.04 14.08 2.34
N PHE A 40 8.70 14.66 1.19
CA PHE A 40 7.33 14.89 0.73
C PHE A 40 6.84 13.76 -0.18
N GLN A 41 7.70 12.84 -0.59
CA GLN A 41 7.28 11.64 -1.32
C GLN A 41 6.40 10.73 -0.47
N ASP A 42 5.18 10.51 -0.91
CA ASP A 42 4.23 9.55 -0.36
C ASP A 42 4.39 8.16 -1.02
N TYR A 43 3.50 7.23 -0.64
CA TYR A 43 3.47 5.86 -1.17
C TYR A 43 2.19 5.65 -1.98
N ASP A 44 2.33 5.63 -3.29
CA ASP A 44 1.25 5.25 -4.22
C ASP A 44 1.18 3.72 -4.34
N ILE A 45 0.21 3.10 -3.67
CA ILE A 45 0.06 1.64 -3.63
C ILE A 45 -1.21 1.20 -4.32
N VAL A 46 -1.09 0.17 -5.16
CA VAL A 46 -2.24 -0.49 -5.82
C VAL A 46 -2.27 -1.96 -5.41
N TYR A 47 -3.41 -2.37 -4.85
CA TYR A 47 -3.74 -3.78 -4.62
C TYR A 47 -4.60 -4.29 -5.77
N VAL A 48 -4.13 -5.35 -6.43
CA VAL A 48 -4.94 -6.14 -7.37
C VAL A 48 -5.76 -7.12 -6.56
N VAL A 49 -7.08 -7.09 -6.70
CA VAL A 49 -8.00 -7.91 -5.91
C VAL A 49 -8.92 -8.70 -6.84
N GLU A 50 -9.42 -9.85 -6.37
CA GLU A 50 -10.39 -10.65 -7.11
C GLU A 50 -11.70 -9.88 -7.36
N GLU A 51 -12.15 -9.14 -6.34
CA GLU A 51 -13.35 -8.32 -6.40
C GLU A 51 -13.20 -7.09 -5.50
N THR A 52 -13.97 -6.03 -5.75
CA THR A 52 -13.77 -4.72 -5.10
C THR A 52 -14.87 -4.32 -4.12
N LYS A 53 -15.98 -5.06 -4.08
CA LYS A 53 -17.14 -4.78 -3.23
C LYS A 53 -16.80 -4.94 -1.75
N SER A 54 -16.13 -6.02 -1.34
CA SER A 54 -15.80 -6.22 0.08
C SER A 54 -14.92 -5.10 0.64
N PHE A 55 -13.95 -4.62 -0.12
CA PHE A 55 -13.04 -3.54 0.27
C PHE A 55 -13.74 -2.17 0.36
N ARG A 56 -14.83 -1.96 -0.39
CA ARG A 56 -15.63 -0.73 -0.31
C ARG A 56 -16.62 -0.75 0.85
N GLU A 57 -17.20 -1.92 1.13
CA GLU A 57 -18.22 -2.09 2.18
C GLU A 57 -17.60 -2.23 3.57
N GLN A 58 -16.47 -2.94 3.69
CA GLN A 58 -15.77 -3.20 4.96
C GLN A 58 -14.53 -2.31 5.10
N LYS A 59 -14.75 -0.99 5.23
CA LYS A 59 -13.66 0.00 5.21
C LYS A 59 -12.62 -0.13 6.33
N ASN A 60 -12.88 -0.90 7.38
CA ASN A 60 -11.93 -1.10 8.47
C ASN A 60 -10.62 -1.78 8.04
N TRP A 61 -10.56 -2.39 6.84
CA TRP A 61 -9.32 -2.96 6.32
C TRP A 61 -8.21 -1.92 6.13
N ILE A 62 -8.52 -0.63 5.95
CA ILE A 62 -7.49 0.42 5.80
C ILE A 62 -6.91 0.89 7.15
N ASP A 63 -7.53 0.58 8.28
CA ASP A 63 -7.14 1.10 9.60
C ASP A 63 -5.74 0.65 10.04
N GLN A 64 -5.24 -0.45 9.46
CA GLN A 64 -3.86 -0.92 9.69
C GLN A 64 -2.78 0.04 9.16
N PHE A 65 -3.13 0.91 8.20
CA PHE A 65 -2.22 1.94 7.69
C PHE A 65 -2.12 3.18 8.60
N GLY A 66 -3.04 3.34 9.55
CA GLY A 66 -3.07 4.47 10.48
C GLY A 66 -4.48 4.77 10.96
N LYS A 67 -4.58 5.56 12.04
CA LYS A 67 -5.83 6.16 12.51
C LYS A 67 -5.67 7.67 12.56
#